data_AF-A0A930AGM8-F1
#
_entry.id   AF-A0A930AGM8-F1
#
_cell.length_a   1.000
_cell.length_b   1.000
_cell.length_c   1.000
_cell.angle_alpha   90.00
_cell.angle_beta   90.00
_cell.angle_gamma   90.00
#
_symmetry.space_group_name_H-M   'P 1'
#
loop_
_entity.id
_entity.type
_entity.pdbx_description
1 polymer ?
#
loop_
_entity_poly.entity_id
_entity_poly.type
_entity_poly.pdbx_seq_one_letter_code
_entity_poly.pdbx_strand_id
1 'polypeptide(L)'
;MRFNQFSYLPVFHSQVLRELSQLGLKLAPEQASKKQLEQFVRWSFFTYANTDYALSTLAADRETDLVTFFQSDRELTTEIFYTVVFQLLGFSYLVDFEDAEQFRKETGFPIVYGDLIENLYQLLNTRTKKGNTLIDQLVSDGLIAEDNHYHYFNGKSLATFSTHDVIREVVYVESRVDTDKDGLP
;
A
#
# COMPACT_ATOMS: atom_id res chain seq x y z
N MET A 1 -15.23 8.32 8.02
CA MET A 1 -14.82 7.67 6.74
C MET A 1 -15.12 6.18 6.84
N ARG A 2 -15.39 5.47 5.74
CA ARG A 2 -15.61 4.00 5.76
C ARG A 2 -14.81 3.33 4.65
N PHE A 3 -14.08 2.26 4.98
CA PHE A 3 -13.38 1.41 4.03
C PHE A 3 -14.40 0.47 3.38
N ASN A 4 -14.63 0.65 2.08
CA ASN A 4 -15.36 -0.30 1.26
C ASN A 4 -14.44 -0.71 0.12
N GLN A 5 -14.01 -1.97 0.11
CA GLN A 5 -13.03 -2.45 -0.85
C GLN A 5 -13.45 -3.79 -1.45
N PHE A 6 -13.79 -3.76 -2.73
CA PHE A 6 -14.22 -4.92 -3.51
C PHE A 6 -13.15 -5.42 -4.49
N SER A 7 -12.04 -4.68 -4.61
CA SER A 7 -10.96 -4.98 -5.56
C SER A 7 -9.86 -5.87 -4.96
N TYR A 8 -9.89 -6.14 -3.65
CA TYR A 8 -8.91 -7.02 -3.02
C TYR A 8 -9.16 -8.47 -3.44
N LEU A 9 -8.12 -9.13 -3.94
CA LEU A 9 -8.16 -10.55 -4.28
C LEU A 9 -7.47 -11.35 -3.17
N PRO A 10 -8.19 -12.20 -2.43
CA PRO A 10 -7.55 -13.15 -1.53
C PRO A 10 -6.64 -14.10 -2.33
N VAL A 11 -5.40 -14.28 -1.87
CA VAL A 11 -4.41 -15.14 -2.51
C VAL A 11 -3.75 -16.06 -1.47
N PHE A 12 -3.11 -17.13 -1.93
CA PHE A 12 -2.38 -18.03 -1.05
C PHE A 12 -1.14 -17.36 -0.45
N HIS A 13 -0.73 -17.80 0.74
CA HIS A 13 0.44 -17.28 1.45
C HIS A 13 1.74 -17.31 0.60
N SER A 14 1.94 -18.36 -0.20
CA SER A 14 3.08 -18.45 -1.12
C SER A 14 3.08 -17.38 -2.20
N GLN A 15 1.90 -16.96 -2.67
CA GLN A 15 1.74 -15.86 -3.62
C GLN A 15 1.98 -14.52 -2.94
N VAL A 16 1.54 -14.33 -1.69
CA VAL A 16 1.84 -13.14 -0.88
C VAL A 16 3.36 -12.92 -0.81
N LEU A 17 4.11 -13.92 -0.37
CA LEU A 17 5.58 -13.83 -0.25
C LEU A 17 6.25 -13.54 -1.60
N ARG A 18 5.78 -14.17 -2.67
CA ARG A 18 6.32 -13.95 -4.02
C ARG A 18 6.10 -12.50 -4.48
N GLU A 19 4.89 -11.99 -4.34
CA GLU A 19 4.53 -10.64 -4.79
C GLU A 19 5.24 -9.56 -3.95
N LEU A 20 5.36 -9.73 -2.63
CA LEU A 20 6.16 -8.84 -1.79
C LEU A 20 7.64 -8.84 -2.20
N SER A 21 8.21 -10.01 -2.49
CA SER A 21 9.60 -10.15 -2.94
C SER A 21 9.83 -9.48 -4.30
N GLN A 22 8.85 -9.50 -5.20
CA GLN A 22 8.90 -8.78 -6.49
C GLN A 22 8.96 -7.26 -6.30
N LEU A 23 8.38 -6.72 -5.22
CA LEU A 23 8.53 -5.32 -4.82
C LEU A 23 9.86 -5.02 -4.09
N GLY A 24 10.75 -6.00 -3.98
CA GLY A 24 12.00 -5.89 -3.24
C GLY A 24 11.86 -6.05 -1.71
N LEU A 25 10.66 -6.35 -1.21
CA LEU A 25 10.40 -6.56 0.22
C LEU A 25 10.45 -8.04 0.58
N LYS A 26 11.54 -8.47 1.23
CA LYS A 26 11.75 -9.87 1.63
C LYS A 26 11.52 -10.04 3.13
N LEU A 27 10.30 -10.39 3.50
CA LEU A 27 9.92 -10.72 4.88
C LEU A 27 10.11 -12.23 5.12
N ALA A 28 10.78 -12.58 6.21
CA ALA A 28 10.98 -13.97 6.61
C ALA A 28 9.88 -14.39 7.62
N PRO A 29 9.10 -15.45 7.35
CA PRO A 29 8.02 -15.91 8.24
C PRO A 29 8.50 -16.29 9.64
N GLU A 30 9.76 -16.71 9.80
CA GLU A 30 10.34 -17.14 11.08
C GLU A 30 10.74 -15.95 11.98
N GLN A 31 10.75 -14.73 11.45
CA GLN A 31 11.09 -13.54 12.22
C GLN A 31 9.93 -13.08 13.09
N ALA A 32 10.24 -12.50 14.24
CA ALA A 32 9.24 -11.90 15.12
C ALA A 32 8.45 -10.80 14.38
N SER A 33 7.14 -10.73 14.63
CA SER A 33 6.24 -9.77 13.99
C SER A 33 6.73 -8.32 14.13
N LYS A 34 7.25 -7.95 15.29
CA LYS A 34 7.85 -6.61 15.51
C LYS A 34 8.95 -6.28 14.48
N LYS A 35 9.81 -7.24 14.16
CA LYS A 35 10.91 -7.09 13.20
C LYS A 35 10.40 -7.02 11.75
N GLN A 36 9.38 -7.81 11.41
CA GLN A 36 8.73 -7.76 10.10
C GLN A 36 8.05 -6.39 9.88
N LEU A 37 7.38 -5.86 10.91
CA LEU A 37 6.78 -4.52 10.86
C LEU A 37 7.85 -3.45 10.68
N GLU A 38 8.95 -3.51 11.44
CA GLU A 38 10.05 -2.56 11.29
C GLU A 38 10.61 -2.56 9.86
N GLN A 39 10.89 -3.74 9.31
CA GLN A 39 11.37 -3.88 7.93
C GLN A 39 10.39 -3.28 6.92
N PHE A 40 9.09 -3.55 7.09
CA PHE A 40 8.05 -2.99 6.23
C PHE A 40 7.98 -1.47 6.29
N VAL A 41 7.95 -0.90 7.49
CA VAL A 41 7.86 0.55 7.68
C VAL A 41 9.08 1.22 7.05
N ARG A 42 10.29 0.74 7.35
CA ARG A 42 11.52 1.27 6.76
C ARG A 42 11.52 1.16 5.23
N TRP A 43 11.05 0.03 4.70
CA TRP A 43 10.91 -0.16 3.26
C TRP A 43 9.89 0.80 2.63
N SER A 44 8.78 1.12 3.31
CA SER A 44 7.81 2.11 2.81
C SER A 44 8.34 3.55 2.80
N PHE A 45 9.33 3.87 3.62
CA PHE A 45 10.01 5.17 3.66
C PHE A 45 11.30 5.19 2.82
N PHE A 46 11.30 4.48 1.68
CA PHE A 46 12.45 4.35 0.77
C PHE A 46 13.02 5.69 0.26
N THR A 47 12.24 6.78 0.31
CA THR A 47 12.68 8.13 -0.10
C THR A 47 13.60 8.80 0.93
N TYR A 48 13.70 8.27 2.15
CA TYR A 48 14.54 8.81 3.23
C TYR A 48 15.90 8.11 3.27
N ALA A 49 16.97 8.89 3.21
CA ALA A 49 18.33 8.37 3.43
C ALA A 49 18.52 7.85 4.87
N ASN A 50 17.93 8.55 5.85
CA ASN A 50 17.86 8.10 7.24
C ASN A 50 16.41 7.75 7.61
N THR A 51 16.08 6.47 7.58
CA THR A 51 14.74 6.00 7.92
C THR A 51 14.39 6.20 9.40
N ASP A 52 15.36 6.27 10.33
CA ASP A 52 15.06 6.56 11.74
C ASP A 52 14.38 7.92 11.90
N TYR A 53 14.79 8.93 11.11
CA TYR A 53 14.12 10.22 11.12
C TYR A 53 12.64 10.08 10.73
N ALA A 54 12.34 9.37 9.64
CA ALA A 54 10.96 9.13 9.22
C ALA A 54 10.16 8.38 10.28
N LEU A 55 10.72 7.32 10.86
CA LEU A 55 10.06 6.53 11.90
C LEU A 55 9.84 7.35 13.19
N SER A 56 10.72 8.29 13.53
CA SER A 56 10.56 9.14 14.72
C SER A 56 9.35 10.10 14.63
N THR A 57 8.84 10.33 13.41
CA THR A 57 7.62 11.12 13.20
C THR A 57 6.33 10.31 13.40
N LEU A 58 6.45 8.99 13.55
CA LEU A 58 5.33 8.10 13.77
C LEU A 58 5.23 7.72 15.25
N ALA A 59 4.00 7.65 15.74
CA ALA A 59 3.71 7.22 17.11
C ALA A 59 3.49 5.71 17.18
N ALA A 60 4.04 5.05 18.19
CA ALA A 60 3.60 3.71 18.60
C ALA A 60 2.45 3.80 19.62
N ASP A 61 2.47 4.83 20.47
CA ASP A 61 1.43 5.19 21.44
C ASP A 61 1.54 6.69 21.80
N ARG A 62 0.83 7.16 22.84
CA ARG A 62 0.84 8.57 23.26
C ARG A 62 2.19 9.09 23.76
N GLU A 63 3.07 8.20 24.21
CA GLU A 63 4.32 8.57 24.89
C GLU A 63 5.57 8.16 24.11
N THR A 64 5.43 7.22 23.16
CA THR A 64 6.55 6.54 22.50
C THR A 64 6.46 6.69 20.99
N ASP A 65 7.53 7.21 20.38
CA ASP A 65 7.71 7.18 18.93
C ASP A 65 8.07 5.78 18.43
N LEU A 66 8.00 5.57 17.12
CA LEU A 66 8.18 4.25 16.53
C LEU A 66 9.64 3.74 16.56
N VAL A 67 10.64 4.63 16.55
CA VAL A 67 12.07 4.25 16.67
C VAL A 67 12.33 3.72 18.08
N THR A 68 11.93 4.49 19.08
CA THR A 68 12.04 4.13 20.49
C THR A 68 11.29 2.83 20.78
N PHE A 69 10.10 2.66 20.19
CA PHE A 69 9.36 1.40 20.29
C PHE A 69 10.16 0.22 19.73
N PHE A 70 10.71 0.32 18.51
CA PHE A 70 11.47 -0.77 17.90
C PHE A 70 12.75 -1.13 18.68
N GLN A 71 13.39 -0.15 19.31
CA GLN A 71 14.58 -0.36 20.14
C GLN A 71 14.28 -0.93 21.54
N SER A 72 13.03 -0.87 21.99
CA SER A 72 12.62 -1.40 23.31
C SER A 72 12.34 -2.91 23.30
N ASP A 73 12.26 -3.52 24.48
CA ASP A 73 11.82 -4.91 24.65
C ASP A 73 10.28 -5.09 24.61
N ARG A 74 9.52 -4.01 24.38
CA ARG A 74 8.06 -4.06 24.33
C ARG A 74 7.58 -4.91 23.16
N GLU A 75 6.61 -5.78 23.41
CA GLU A 75 6.01 -6.61 22.36
C GLU A 75 5.08 -5.80 21.44
N LEU A 76 4.92 -6.28 20.20
CA LEU A 76 3.95 -5.72 19.26
C LEU A 76 2.54 -6.18 19.63
N THR A 77 1.74 -5.26 20.16
CA THR A 77 0.33 -5.48 20.46
C THR A 77 -0.55 -5.10 19.27
N THR A 78 -1.78 -5.60 19.29
CA THR A 78 -2.84 -5.25 18.32
C THR A 78 -3.08 -3.74 18.25
N GLU A 79 -3.10 -3.06 19.40
CA GLU A 79 -3.29 -1.60 19.51
C GLU A 79 -2.17 -0.84 18.78
N ILE A 80 -0.92 -1.21 19.04
CA ILE A 80 0.26 -0.59 18.43
C ILE A 80 0.25 -0.85 16.92
N PHE A 81 -0.06 -2.09 16.51
CA PHE A 81 -0.19 -2.44 15.09
C PHE A 81 -1.18 -1.51 14.39
N TYR A 82 -2.42 -1.37 14.90
CA TYR A 82 -3.41 -0.52 14.26
C TYR A 82 -3.01 0.97 14.25
N THR A 83 -2.41 1.44 15.35
CA THR A 83 -1.90 2.81 15.45
C THR A 83 -0.87 3.10 14.36
N VAL A 84 0.07 2.19 14.14
CA VAL A 84 1.09 2.33 13.10
C VAL A 84 0.49 2.27 11.71
N VAL A 85 -0.34 1.25 11.39
CA VAL A 85 -0.86 1.09 10.03
C VAL A 85 -1.82 2.21 9.61
N PHE A 86 -2.59 2.80 10.53
CA PHE A 86 -3.40 3.97 10.21
C PHE A 86 -2.54 5.18 9.86
N GLN A 87 -1.43 5.38 10.54
CA GLN A 87 -0.49 6.43 10.16
C GLN A 87 0.15 6.20 8.79
N LEU A 88 0.50 4.95 8.45
CA LEU A 88 0.98 4.60 7.10
C LEU A 88 -0.08 4.86 6.02
N LEU A 89 -1.36 4.72 6.36
CA LEU A 89 -2.48 5.06 5.47
C LEU A 89 -2.77 6.58 5.42
N GLY A 90 -2.00 7.40 6.13
CA GLY A 90 -2.10 8.86 6.12
C GLY A 90 -3.06 9.46 7.14
N PHE A 91 -3.52 8.68 8.13
CA PHE A 91 -4.29 9.20 9.27
C PHE A 91 -3.37 9.73 10.36
N SER A 92 -3.69 10.88 10.92
CA SER A 92 -2.92 11.53 11.98
C SER A 92 -3.36 11.04 13.36
N TYR A 93 -2.45 10.45 14.11
CA TYR A 93 -2.70 10.07 15.50
C TYR A 93 -3.00 11.32 16.36
N LEU A 94 -3.92 11.20 17.32
CA LEU A 94 -4.47 12.27 18.17
C LEU A 94 -5.26 13.37 17.45
N VAL A 95 -5.45 13.26 16.13
CA VAL A 95 -6.25 14.21 15.34
C VAL A 95 -7.39 13.49 14.63
N ASP A 96 -7.07 12.46 13.83
CA ASP A 96 -8.07 11.64 13.15
C ASP A 96 -8.56 10.51 14.06
N PHE A 97 -7.69 9.97 14.92
CA PHE A 97 -8.02 8.88 15.84
C PHE A 97 -7.09 8.87 17.07
N GLU A 98 -7.59 8.31 18.16
CA GLU A 98 -6.85 8.17 19.43
C GLU A 98 -6.98 6.75 19.99
N ASP A 99 -8.17 6.15 19.89
CA ASP A 99 -8.42 4.72 20.12
C ASP A 99 -8.42 3.99 18.76
N ALA A 100 -7.40 3.16 18.54
CA ALA A 100 -7.20 2.51 17.25
C ALA A 100 -8.25 1.40 17.00
N GLU A 101 -8.70 0.69 18.03
CA GLU A 101 -9.74 -0.34 17.90
C GLU A 101 -11.12 0.24 17.63
N GLN A 102 -11.47 1.35 18.29
CA GLN A 102 -12.69 2.08 18.01
C GLN A 102 -12.67 2.58 16.56
N PHE A 103 -11.58 3.23 16.14
CA PHE A 103 -11.46 3.74 14.77
C PHE A 103 -11.54 2.63 13.72
N ARG A 104 -10.91 1.47 13.98
CA ARG A 104 -10.99 0.27 13.13
C ARG A 104 -12.42 -0.18 12.90
N LYS A 105 -13.24 -0.24 13.97
CA LYS A 105 -14.64 -0.66 13.92
C LYS A 105 -15.52 0.36 13.20
N GLU A 106 -15.40 1.63 13.55
CA GLU A 106 -16.19 2.71 12.96
C GLU A 106 -15.95 2.88 11.46
N THR A 107 -14.69 2.75 11.05
CA THR A 107 -14.31 2.86 9.64
C THR A 107 -14.52 1.57 8.87
N GLY A 108 -14.78 0.44 9.53
CA GLY A 108 -14.89 -0.87 8.86
C GLY A 108 -13.59 -1.31 8.21
N PHE A 109 -12.46 -1.06 8.87
CA PHE A 109 -11.13 -1.41 8.37
C PHE A 109 -11.03 -2.93 8.08
N PRO A 110 -10.50 -3.34 6.91
CA PRO A 110 -10.65 -4.72 6.43
C PRO A 110 -9.61 -5.70 7.01
N ILE A 111 -8.61 -5.21 7.75
CA ILE A 111 -7.53 -6.04 8.30
C ILE A 111 -7.87 -6.41 9.74
N VAL A 112 -7.77 -7.70 10.04
CA VAL A 112 -7.80 -8.23 11.40
C VAL A 112 -6.39 -8.73 11.72
N TYR A 113 -5.81 -8.21 12.80
CA TYR A 113 -4.45 -8.57 13.24
C TYR A 113 -4.30 -10.08 13.45
N GLY A 114 -3.27 -10.67 12.85
CA GLY A 114 -2.99 -12.09 12.84
C GLY A 114 -1.62 -12.37 12.23
N ASP A 115 -1.57 -13.10 11.12
CA ASP A 115 -0.32 -13.24 10.35
C ASP A 115 0.10 -11.88 9.81
N LEU A 116 1.23 -11.37 10.30
CA LEU A 116 1.66 -10.02 9.99
C LEU A 116 2.05 -9.87 8.52
N ILE A 117 2.62 -10.88 7.88
CA ILE A 117 2.98 -10.81 6.45
C ILE A 117 1.71 -10.66 5.61
N GLU A 118 0.68 -11.43 5.91
CA GLU A 118 -0.61 -11.30 5.23
C GLU A 118 -1.28 -9.95 5.53
N ASN A 119 -1.22 -9.48 6.77
CA ASN A 119 -1.73 -8.17 7.15
C ASN A 119 -1.01 -7.03 6.40
N LEU A 120 0.32 -7.08 6.28
CA LEU A 120 1.12 -6.09 5.56
C LEU A 120 0.85 -6.12 4.04
N TYR A 121 0.64 -7.31 3.47
CA TYR A 121 0.22 -7.45 2.08
C TYR A 121 -1.17 -6.88 1.82
N GLN A 122 -2.14 -7.14 2.72
CA GLN A 122 -3.46 -6.54 2.64
C GLN A 122 -3.39 -5.02 2.85
N LEU A 123 -2.49 -4.53 3.71
CA LEU A 123 -2.26 -3.11 3.94
C LEU A 123 -1.80 -2.39 2.67
N LEU A 124 -0.86 -2.98 1.92
CA LEU A 124 -0.46 -2.45 0.60
C LEU A 124 -1.63 -2.32 -0.35
N ASN A 125 -2.57 -3.26 -0.30
CA ASN A 125 -3.79 -3.21 -1.09
C ASN A 125 -4.86 -2.28 -0.52
N THR A 126 -4.72 -1.77 0.71
CA THR A 126 -5.76 -0.98 1.37
C THR A 126 -5.72 0.48 0.94
N ARG A 127 -6.89 1.10 0.78
CA ARG A 127 -7.00 2.53 0.44
C ARG A 127 -6.44 3.40 1.56
N THR A 128 -5.71 4.44 1.19
CA THR A 128 -5.22 5.49 2.09
C THR A 128 -6.31 6.54 2.33
N LYS A 129 -6.06 7.49 3.24
CA LYS A 129 -6.88 8.69 3.43
C LYS A 129 -7.06 9.51 2.13
N LYS A 130 -6.10 9.43 1.20
CA LYS A 130 -6.13 10.10 -0.11
C LYS A 130 -6.97 9.36 -1.17
N GLY A 131 -7.40 8.12 -0.91
CA GLY A 131 -8.31 7.36 -1.76
C GLY A 131 -7.66 6.28 -2.64
N ASN A 132 -6.38 6.42 -2.99
CA ASN A 132 -5.58 5.40 -3.69
C ASN A 132 -5.14 4.29 -2.73
N THR A 133 -4.79 3.11 -3.23
CA THR A 133 -4.19 2.08 -2.39
C THR A 133 -2.79 2.50 -1.93
N LEU A 134 -2.31 1.93 -0.82
CA LEU A 134 -0.98 2.25 -0.32
C LEU A 134 0.10 1.89 -1.35
N ILE A 135 -0.02 0.75 -2.05
CA ILE A 135 0.92 0.38 -3.12
C ILE A 135 0.92 1.38 -4.28
N ASP A 136 -0.25 1.87 -4.70
CA ASP A 136 -0.33 2.88 -5.76
C ASP A 136 0.38 4.18 -5.36
N GLN A 137 0.23 4.59 -4.09
CA GLN A 137 0.94 5.75 -3.56
C GLN A 137 2.45 5.54 -3.56
N LEU A 138 2.94 4.40 -3.06
CA LEU A 138 4.37 4.09 -3.03
C LEU A 138 4.97 4.01 -4.43
N VAL A 139 4.27 3.40 -5.40
CA VAL A 139 4.71 3.37 -6.81
C VAL A 139 4.75 4.78 -7.38
N SER A 140 3.75 5.61 -7.13
CA SER A 140 3.74 7.02 -7.54
C SER A 140 4.88 7.84 -6.90
N ASP A 141 5.34 7.46 -5.71
CA ASP A 141 6.46 8.08 -5.01
C ASP A 141 7.83 7.53 -5.47
N GLY A 142 7.84 6.57 -6.40
CA GLY A 142 9.05 6.03 -7.03
C GLY A 142 9.54 4.70 -6.47
N LEU A 143 8.69 3.91 -5.79
CA LEU A 143 9.06 2.60 -5.25
C LEU A 143 9.56 1.63 -6.34
N ILE A 144 8.95 1.69 -7.53
CA ILE A 144 9.35 0.93 -8.71
C ILE A 144 9.71 1.95 -9.78
N ALA A 145 10.82 1.74 -10.48
CA ALA A 145 11.20 2.58 -11.61
C ALA A 145 10.19 2.45 -12.77
N GLU A 146 10.02 3.52 -13.53
CA GLU A 146 9.32 3.48 -14.82
C GLU A 146 10.19 2.74 -15.85
N ASP A 147 10.21 1.40 -15.78
CA ASP A 147 10.99 0.54 -16.65
C ASP A 147 10.25 0.13 -17.93
N ASN A 148 9.02 0.63 -18.11
CA ASN A 148 8.14 0.32 -19.23
C ASN A 148 7.81 -1.18 -19.38
N HIS A 149 7.84 -1.93 -18.27
CA HIS A 149 7.36 -3.30 -18.20
C HIS A 149 6.12 -3.41 -17.31
N TYR A 150 5.32 -4.44 -17.55
CA TYR A 150 4.18 -4.74 -16.69
C TYR A 150 4.66 -5.32 -15.36
N HIS A 151 4.34 -4.61 -14.28
CA HIS A 151 4.44 -5.11 -12.92
C HIS A 151 3.04 -5.32 -12.37
N TYR A 152 2.79 -6.50 -11.79
CA TYR A 152 1.49 -6.85 -11.23
C TYR A 152 1.58 -7.01 -9.71
N PHE A 153 0.57 -6.52 -9.01
CA PHE A 153 0.39 -6.76 -7.58
C PHE A 153 -1.10 -6.98 -7.28
N ASN A 154 -1.43 -8.05 -6.57
CA ASN A 154 -2.80 -8.47 -6.28
C ASN A 154 -3.70 -8.50 -7.52
N GLY A 155 -3.16 -9.01 -8.63
CA GLY A 155 -3.84 -9.12 -9.93
C GLY A 155 -4.08 -7.80 -10.69
N LYS A 156 -3.47 -6.69 -10.26
CA LYS A 156 -3.61 -5.37 -10.88
C LYS A 156 -2.28 -4.91 -11.46
N SER A 157 -2.32 -4.24 -12.61
CA SER A 157 -1.12 -3.61 -13.18
C SER A 157 -0.77 -2.36 -12.38
N LEU A 158 0.50 -2.23 -12.01
CA LEU A 158 1.07 -1.03 -11.41
C LEU A 158 1.43 0.01 -12.48
N ALA A 159 1.57 1.27 -12.08
CA ALA A 159 1.89 2.39 -12.95
C ALA A 159 3.41 2.50 -13.20
N THR A 160 3.95 1.61 -14.03
CA THR A 160 5.40 1.48 -14.31
C THR A 160 5.79 1.85 -15.75
N PHE A 161 4.86 2.42 -16.51
CA PHE A 161 5.10 2.94 -17.85
C PHE A 161 5.24 4.46 -17.80
N SER A 162 6.31 4.99 -18.40
CA SER A 162 6.46 6.44 -18.44
C SER A 162 5.35 7.09 -19.25
N THR A 163 4.73 8.11 -18.66
CA THR A 163 3.67 8.88 -19.32
C THR A 163 4.19 10.09 -20.10
N HIS A 164 5.49 10.38 -20.00
CA HIS A 164 6.15 11.50 -20.70
C HIS A 164 6.08 11.35 -22.22
N ASP A 165 6.28 10.13 -22.73
CA ASP A 165 6.35 9.81 -24.17
C ASP A 165 5.12 9.03 -24.66
N VAL A 166 3.94 9.25 -24.05
CA VAL A 166 2.70 8.59 -24.50
C VAL A 166 2.38 8.99 -25.94
N ILE A 167 2.37 7.99 -26.81
CA ILE A 167 2.00 8.14 -28.22
C ILE A 167 0.49 8.42 -28.30
N ARG A 168 0.13 9.53 -28.94
CA ARG A 168 -1.26 9.93 -29.20
C ARG A 168 -1.42 10.11 -30.70
N GLU A 169 -2.18 9.22 -31.34
CA GLU A 169 -2.36 9.19 -32.79
C GLU A 169 -3.83 9.28 -33.20
N VAL A 170 -4.06 9.70 -34.44
CA VAL A 170 -5.39 9.79 -35.05
C VAL A 170 -5.42 8.93 -36.29
N VAL A 171 -6.38 8.01 -36.35
CA VAL A 171 -6.62 7.12 -37.49
C VAL A 171 -8.10 7.14 -37.85
N TYR A 172 -8.41 6.88 -39.11
CA TYR A 172 -9.78 6.72 -39.60
C TYR A 172 -10.03 5.24 -39.84
N VAL A 173 -10.98 4.67 -39.10
CA VAL A 173 -11.43 3.28 -39.29
C VAL A 173 -12.64 3.30 -40.20
N GLU A 174 -12.54 2.60 -41.33
CA GLU A 174 -13.65 2.46 -42.27
C GLU A 174 -14.82 1.75 -41.57
N SER A 175 -15.99 2.38 -41.66
CA SER A 175 -17.22 1.89 -41.08
C SER A 175 -17.92 0.93 -42.08
N ARG A 176 -19.07 0.38 -41.70
CA ARG A 176 -19.91 -0.40 -42.64
C ARG A 176 -21.23 0.29 -42.95
N VAL A 177 -21.36 1.58 -42.60
CA VAL A 177 -22.61 2.30 -42.58
C VAL A 177 -22.53 3.59 -43.40
N ASP A 178 -23.19 3.55 -44.54
CA ASP A 178 -23.44 4.72 -45.40
C ASP A 178 -24.59 5.58 -44.82
N THR A 179 -24.32 6.27 -43.70
CA THR A 179 -25.35 7.07 -43.00
C THR A 179 -25.65 8.40 -43.69
N ASP A 180 -24.71 8.90 -44.47
CA ASP A 180 -24.81 10.12 -45.27
C ASP A 180 -25.24 9.88 -46.72
N LYS A 181 -25.40 8.60 -47.13
CA LYS A 181 -25.92 8.16 -48.43
C LYS A 181 -25.05 8.61 -49.60
N ASP A 182 -23.73 8.65 -49.39
CA ASP A 182 -22.76 9.01 -50.42
C ASP A 182 -22.33 7.81 -51.27
N GLY A 183 -22.81 6.60 -50.95
CA GLY A 183 -22.49 5.36 -51.64
C GLY A 183 -21.18 4.72 -51.18
N LEU A 184 -20.54 5.27 -50.15
CA LEU A 184 -19.40 4.69 -49.44
C LEU A 184 -19.83 4.22 -48.04
N PRO A 185 -19.22 3.15 -47.49
CA PRO A 185 -19.50 2.68 -46.14
C PRO A 185 -19.02 3.61 -45.01
#